data_AF-A0A3M7KR85-F1
#
_entry.id   AF-A0A3M7KR85-F1
#
_cell.length_a   1.000
_cell.length_b   1.000
_cell.length_c   1.000
_cell.angle_alpha   90.00
_cell.angle_beta   90.00
_cell.angle_gamma   90.00
#
_symmetry.space_group_name_H-M   'P 1'
#
loop_
_entity.id
_entity.type
_entity.pdbx_description
1 polymer ?
#
loop_
_entity_poly.entity_id
_entity_poly.type
_entity_poly.pdbx_seq_one_letter_code
_entity_poly.pdbx_strand_id
1 'polypeptide(L)' 'MKRKSVGISLTKERLANFSKRYTNMYTIKIEDLHDKQGRSSGTKVILDIPIDLISYEKG' A
#
# COMPACT_ATOMS: atom_id res chain seq x y z
N MET A 1 -28.63 -9.09 4.56
CA MET A 1 -28.05 -8.15 3.57
C MET A 1 -26.70 -7.64 4.11
N LYS A 2 -25.57 -8.23 3.68
CA LYS A 2 -24.24 -7.80 4.18
C LYS A 2 -23.97 -6.38 3.66
N ARG A 3 -23.96 -5.37 4.54
CA ARG A 3 -23.55 -4.00 4.17
C ARG A 3 -22.14 -4.09 3.60
N LYS A 4 -21.99 -3.91 2.28
CA LYS A 4 -20.66 -3.69 1.70
C LYS A 4 -20.12 -2.43 2.37
N SER A 5 -19.06 -2.58 3.17
CA SER A 5 -18.45 -1.45 3.86
C SER A 5 -17.98 -0.44 2.81
N VAL A 6 -18.46 0.79 2.90
CA VAL A 6 -18.07 1.90 2.01
C VAL A 6 -16.55 2.07 2.03
N GLY A 7 -15.93 1.94 3.21
CA GLY A 7 -14.48 1.99 3.37
C GLY A 7 -13.76 0.90 2.58
N ILE A 8 -14.27 -0.34 2.56
CA ILE A 8 -13.66 -1.44 1.78
C ILE A 8 -13.74 -1.15 0.28
N SER A 9 -14.87 -0.64 -0.19
CA SER A 9 -15.04 -0.27 -1.61
C SER A 9 -14.08 0.86 -2.00
N LEU A 10 -13.95 1.89 -1.16
CA LEU A 10 -13.07 3.02 -1.39
C LEU A 10 -11.58 2.61 -1.37
N THR A 11 -11.18 1.75 -0.44
CA THR A 11 -9.81 1.22 -0.38
C THR A 11 -9.48 0.41 -1.64
N LYS A 12 -10.41 -0.43 -2.13
CA LYS A 12 -10.21 -1.20 -3.36
C LYS A 12 -10.06 -0.30 -4.60
N GLU A 13 -10.89 0.73 -4.70
CA GLU A 13 -10.81 1.70 -5.81
C GLU A 13 -9.50 2.48 -5.78
N ARG A 14 -9.08 2.95 -4.60
CA ARG A 14 -7.78 3.64 -4.43
C ARG A 14 -6.61 2.73 -4.76
N LEU A 15 -6.66 1.46 -4.35
CA LEU A 15 -5.61 0.49 -4.66
C LEU A 15 -5.54 0.18 -6.16
N ALA A 16 -6.69 0.07 -6.84
CA ALA A 16 -6.75 -0.13 -8.29
C ALA A 16 -6.28 1.11 -9.08
N ASN A 17 -6.63 2.31 -8.62
CA ASN A 17 -6.14 3.55 -9.23
C ASN A 17 -4.64 3.78 -8.98
N PHE A 18 -4.14 3.35 -7.82
CA PHE A 18 -2.73 3.34 -7.51
C PHE A 18 -1.96 2.35 -8.40
N SER A 19 -2.44 1.11 -8.55
CA SER A 19 -1.75 0.09 -9.35
C SER A 19 -1.71 0.39 -10.85
N LYS A 20 -2.77 1.00 -11.41
CA LYS A 20 -2.85 1.38 -12.83
C LYS A 20 -1.79 2.41 -13.26
N ARG A 21 -1.32 3.28 -12.36
CA ARG A 21 -0.30 4.29 -12.67
C ARG A 21 1.13 3.75 -12.61
N TYR A 22 1.34 2.62 -11.92
CA TYR A 22 2.67 2.11 -11.62
C TYR A 22 2.87 0.66 -12.07
N THR A 23 2.18 0.22 -13.13
CA THR A 23 2.11 -1.18 -13.59
C THR A 23 3.47 -1.90 -13.65
N ASN A 24 4.60 -1.18 -13.74
CA ASN A 24 5.95 -1.75 -13.76
C ASN A 24 6.94 -1.23 -12.70
N MET A 25 6.58 -0.35 -11.74
CA MET A 25 7.60 0.32 -10.89
C MET A 25 7.36 0.32 -9.37
N TYR A 26 6.27 -0.26 -8.85
CA TYR A 26 6.08 -0.37 -7.40
C TYR A 26 6.21 -1.81 -6.92
N THR A 27 6.74 -1.99 -5.70
CA THR A 27 6.78 -3.29 -5.03
C THR A 27 6.03 -3.23 -3.71
N ILE A 28 5.25 -4.27 -3.42
CA ILE A 28 4.62 -4.47 -2.11
C ILE A 28 5.19 -5.73 -1.49
N LYS A 29 5.69 -5.62 -0.26
CA LYS A 29 6.09 -6.77 0.57
C LYS A 29 5.27 -6.74 1.86
N ILE A 30 4.74 -7.89 2.23
CA ILE A 30 3.99 -8.09 3.47
C ILE A 30 4.78 -9.10 4.30
N GLU A 31 5.19 -8.71 5.50
CA GLU A 31 5.91 -9.54 6.45
C GLU A 31 5.07 -9.69 7.72
N ASP A 32 4.79 -10.93 8.12
CA ASP A 32 4.21 -11.18 9.43
C ASP A 32 5.28 -11.02 10.51
N LEU A 33 4.95 -10.24 11.53
CA LEU A 33 5.82 -10.00 12.67
C LEU A 33 5.45 -10.95 13.79
N HIS A 34 6.44 -11.63 14.35
CA HIS A 34 6.28 -12.49 15.52
C HIS A 34 7.09 -11.94 16.71
N ASP A 35 6.56 -12.08 17.93
CA ASP A 35 7.27 -11.76 19.16
C ASP A 35 8.36 -12.81 19.48
N LYS A 36 9.15 -12.59 20.54
CA LYS A 36 10.20 -13.53 20.99
C LYS A 36 9.66 -14.92 21.38
N GLN A 37 8.35 -15.06 21.53
CA GLN A 37 7.66 -16.30 21.87
C GLN A 37 7.00 -16.94 20.64
N GLY A 38 7.22 -16.39 19.44
CA GLY A 38 6.68 -16.90 18.19
C GLY A 38 5.21 -16.55 17.94
N ARG A 39 4.61 -15.68 18.75
CA ARG A 39 3.21 -15.26 18.57
C ARG A 39 3.13 -14.07 17.62
N SER A 40 2.08 -14.05 16.79
CA SER A 40 1.84 -12.91 15.90
C SER A 40 1.74 -11.61 16.69
N SER A 41 2.62 -10.67 16.38
CA SER A 41 2.70 -9.34 16.99
C SER A 41 2.26 -8.24 16.03
N GLY A 42 2.08 -8.55 14.75
CA GLY A 42 1.52 -7.65 13.76
C GLY A 42 1.87 -8.04 12.34
N THR A 43 1.57 -7.13 11.41
CA THR A 43 1.93 -7.27 10.00
C THR A 43 2.66 -6.00 9.57
N LYS A 44 3.86 -6.15 9.02
CA LYS A 44 4.61 -5.07 8.40
C LYS A 44 4.29 -5.04 6.91
N VAL A 45 3.86 -3.87 6.43
CA VAL A 45 3.62 -3.64 5.00
C VAL A 45 4.66 -2.66 4.50
N ILE A 46 5.48 -3.09 3.55
CA ILE A 46 6.50 -2.28 2.88
C ILE A 46 6.00 -2.00 1.46
N LEU A 47 5.94 -0.73 1.10
CA LEU A 47 5.46 -0.26 -0.20
C LEU A 47 6.51 0.66 -0.80
N ASP A 48 7.19 0.19 -1.85
CA ASP A 48 8.15 0.97 -2.61
C ASP A 48 7.43 1.60 -3.80
N ILE A 49 7.45 2.93 -3.88
CA ILE A 49 6.76 3.70 -4.93
C ILE A 49 7.75 4.72 -5.48
N PRO A 50 7.94 4.81 -6.81
CA PRO A 50 8.71 5.89 -7.39
C PRO A 50 7.95 7.20 -7.15
N ILE A 51 8.66 8.20 -6.67
CA ILE A 51 8.17 9.57 -6.60
C ILE A 51 8.67 10.30 -7.85
N ASP A 52 7.76 10.91 -8.60
CA ASP A 52 8.16 11.91 -9.58
C ASP A 52 8.66 13.12 -8.77
N LEU A 53 9.98 13.28 -8.66
CA LEU A 53 10.56 14.55 -8.25
C LEU A 53 10.22 15.55 -9.35
N ILE A 54 9.15 16.34 -9.15
CA ILE A 54 9.02 17.58 -9.91
C ILE A 54 10.22 18.42 -9.47
N SER A 55 11.18 18.60 -10.38
CA SER A 55 12.21 19.61 -10.25
C SER A 55 11.50 20.92 -9.98
N TYR A 56 11.56 21.42 -8.74
CA TYR A 56 11.28 22.82 -8.49
C TYR A 56 12.38 23.58 -9.22
N GLU A 57 12.09 24.00 -10.46
CA GLU A 57 12.88 25.04 -11.09
C GLU A 57 12.78 26.26 -10.17
N LYS A 58 13.90 26.56 -9.51
CA LYS A 58 14.08 27.82 -8.80
C LYS A 58 14.05 28.92 -9.85
N GLY A 59 12.86 29.52 -10.01
CA GLY A 59 12.73 30.91 -10.44
C GLY A 59 13.09 31.84 -9.30
#